data_AF-A0A3D0F6R0-F1
#
_entry.id   AF-A0A3D0F6R0-F1
#
_cell.length_a   1.000
_cell.length_b   1.000
_cell.length_c   1.000
_cell.angle_alpha   90.00
_cell.angle_beta   90.00
_cell.angle_gamma   90.00
#
_symmetry.space_group_name_H-M   'P 1'
#
loop_
_entity.id
_entity.type
_entity.pdbx_description
1 polymer ?
#
loop_
_entity_poly.entity_id
_entity_poly.type
_entity_poly.pdbx_seq_one_letter_code
_entity_poly.pdbx_strand_id
1 'polypeptide(L)'
;MSTGRLFIAFLVVTATFILSLDNLFLPSVKENDNKSFSALRVKSDIEVISKEPHSIDHPVEREIVRSYLFNRLNEIGVNAAYYRYDSVKDRFNRYIDIANLYAVSEPIRSEAGSYVMFIAHIDSRFKNMVKGREEYSFGAADDGYGLGVILELVNNAQKYRDDWIQGVKVLFTDSEESNLEGIKNAIKHDSLIFSNVGLIINIEARGIKGAAVLFETSSGNKKIIELYKKARNPYAYSLTTAIYRKLPNSTDFTVVKDRFPGMNFAVIDNLNYYHTELDNFENISLKSIQHYGEQIEPIIKEYLTNPKYSKSDYLKSDKDLVFFSAPYVGLVTLTPNTYLIFKLIAYILILTSLMINIKLRKYSSRDLLKLSLIIVGSVLLCSAAGYAVSRLAATLNDMEFRLQYLPYIKGEYPVIAISLLSILTLFILLYRRLIIKMRLSVNAILSCGSLLLIILSTIMYYYTGDSVLFFIPALISLPAIFTTLFRNLRFVNIILGGLIILFITPLLYSIIVALTIGSLSLFSAFFVMILWILVPITDSFLRDV
;
A
#
# COMPACT_ATOMS: atom_id res chain seq x y z
N MET A 1 -28.67 -7.78 -28.74
CA MET A 1 -28.01 -8.09 -27.45
C MET A 1 -28.88 -9.10 -26.72
N SER A 2 -28.39 -10.31 -26.50
CA SER A 2 -29.04 -11.25 -25.59
C SER A 2 -29.17 -10.66 -24.17
N THR A 3 -30.40 -10.54 -23.66
CA THR A 3 -30.71 -10.06 -22.29
C THR A 3 -29.98 -10.88 -21.23
N GLY A 4 -29.80 -12.18 -21.45
CA GLY A 4 -29.06 -13.08 -20.55
C GLY A 4 -27.57 -12.74 -20.44
N ARG A 5 -26.89 -12.40 -21.55
CA ARG A 5 -25.47 -12.01 -21.51
C ARG A 5 -25.27 -10.67 -20.79
N LEU A 6 -26.20 -9.73 -20.97
CA LEU A 6 -26.16 -8.46 -20.25
C LEU A 6 -26.30 -8.69 -18.74
N PHE A 7 -27.23 -9.54 -18.33
CA PHE A 7 -27.41 -9.92 -16.93
C PHE A 7 -26.15 -10.58 -16.34
N ILE A 8 -25.54 -11.53 -17.06
CA ILE A 8 -24.28 -12.17 -16.63
C ILE A 8 -23.15 -11.15 -16.50
N ALA A 9 -22.98 -10.25 -17.48
CA ALA A 9 -21.93 -9.24 -17.41
C ALA A 9 -22.13 -8.30 -16.22
N PHE A 10 -23.36 -7.87 -15.98
CA PHE A 10 -23.71 -7.05 -14.81
C PHE A 10 -23.39 -7.76 -13.50
N LEU A 11 -23.78 -9.03 -13.36
CA LEU A 11 -23.53 -9.83 -12.17
C LEU A 11 -22.03 -10.02 -11.92
N VAL A 12 -21.26 -10.40 -12.95
CA VAL A 12 -19.80 -10.60 -12.81
C VAL A 12 -19.10 -9.30 -12.45
N VAL A 13 -19.41 -8.19 -13.14
CA VAL A 13 -18.79 -6.88 -12.85
C VAL A 13 -19.11 -6.44 -11.43
N THR A 14 -20.38 -6.54 -11.02
CA THR A 14 -20.84 -6.13 -9.69
C THR A 14 -20.24 -7.01 -8.59
N ALA A 15 -20.32 -8.34 -8.74
CA ALA A 15 -19.73 -9.26 -7.78
C ALA A 15 -18.22 -9.06 -7.67
N THR A 16 -17.50 -8.91 -8.79
CA THR A 16 -16.04 -8.71 -8.74
C THR A 16 -15.65 -7.37 -8.13
N PHE A 17 -16.43 -6.32 -8.38
CA PHE A 17 -16.20 -5.01 -7.76
C PHE A 17 -16.48 -5.02 -6.26
N ILE A 18 -17.54 -5.71 -5.82
CA ILE A 18 -17.81 -5.89 -4.39
C ILE A 18 -16.67 -6.69 -3.76
N LEU A 19 -16.30 -7.83 -4.33
CA LEU A 19 -15.23 -8.69 -3.83
C LEU A 19 -13.84 -8.02 -3.82
N SER A 20 -13.61 -7.00 -4.65
CA SER A 20 -12.34 -6.26 -4.69
C SER A 20 -12.29 -5.12 -3.68
N LEU A 21 -13.42 -4.55 -3.30
CA LEU A 21 -13.53 -3.53 -2.25
C LEU A 21 -13.85 -4.09 -0.87
N ASP A 22 -14.25 -5.36 -0.79
CA ASP A 22 -14.69 -5.94 0.46
C ASP A 22 -13.55 -6.00 1.48
N ASN A 23 -13.90 -5.73 2.73
CA ASN A 23 -13.06 -6.00 3.89
C ASN A 23 -12.87 -7.51 4.11
N LEU A 24 -13.31 -8.39 3.21
CA LEU A 24 -12.96 -9.82 3.21
C LEU A 24 -11.44 -10.05 3.22
N PHE A 25 -10.63 -9.10 2.74
CA PHE A 25 -9.17 -9.17 2.87
C PHE A 25 -8.67 -8.88 4.28
N LEU A 26 -9.46 -8.17 5.09
CA LEU A 26 -9.13 -7.98 6.49
C LEU A 26 -9.52 -9.22 7.28
N PRO A 27 -8.61 -9.74 8.11
CA PRO A 27 -8.92 -10.87 8.96
C PRO A 27 -10.04 -10.51 9.93
N SER A 28 -10.86 -11.50 10.25
CA SER A 28 -11.71 -11.41 11.43
C SER A 28 -10.85 -11.22 12.67
N VAL A 29 -11.30 -10.37 13.58
CA VAL A 29 -10.67 -10.22 14.90
C VAL A 29 -10.72 -11.58 15.58
N LYS A 30 -9.55 -12.11 15.95
CA LYS A 30 -9.47 -13.38 16.65
C LYS A 30 -9.94 -13.20 18.09
N GLU A 31 -10.52 -14.26 18.65
CA GLU A 31 -10.84 -14.29 20.07
C GLU A 31 -9.56 -14.11 20.90
N ASN A 32 -9.73 -13.65 22.13
CA ASN A 32 -8.63 -13.50 23.08
C ASN A 32 -8.16 -14.87 23.60
N ASP A 33 -7.65 -15.70 22.69
CA ASP A 33 -6.97 -16.94 23.05
C ASP A 33 -5.50 -16.66 23.40
N ASN A 34 -4.95 -17.43 24.32
CA ASN A 34 -3.54 -17.32 24.69
C ASN A 34 -2.62 -17.98 23.66
N LYS A 35 -3.09 -18.36 22.47
CA LYS A 35 -2.33 -19.17 21.51
C LYS A 35 -1.87 -18.38 20.28
N SER A 36 -2.53 -17.29 19.94
CA SER A 36 -2.25 -16.51 18.73
C SER A 36 -2.24 -15.01 19.00
N PHE A 37 -1.76 -14.22 18.02
CA PHE A 37 -1.83 -12.77 18.06
C PHE A 37 -3.28 -12.29 18.22
N SER A 38 -3.51 -11.39 19.18
CA SER A 38 -4.84 -10.86 19.50
C SER A 38 -4.89 -9.33 19.40
N ALA A 39 -5.68 -8.82 18.46
CA ALA A 39 -5.95 -7.38 18.39
C ALA A 39 -6.67 -6.82 19.62
N LEU A 40 -7.34 -7.67 20.42
CA LEU A 40 -7.99 -7.25 21.66
C LEU A 40 -6.99 -6.91 22.76
N ARG A 41 -5.85 -7.62 22.82
CA ARG A 41 -4.76 -7.29 23.78
C ARG A 41 -4.08 -5.98 23.39
N VAL A 42 -3.79 -5.84 22.09
CA VAL A 42 -3.26 -4.59 21.53
C VAL A 42 -4.18 -3.41 21.81
N LYS A 43 -5.50 -3.59 21.68
CA LYS A 43 -6.48 -2.57 22.04
C LYS A 43 -6.34 -2.11 23.50
N SER A 44 -6.14 -3.02 24.45
CA SER A 44 -5.94 -2.65 25.85
C SER A 44 -4.66 -1.84 26.07
N ASP A 45 -3.58 -2.13 25.32
CA ASP A 45 -2.36 -1.32 25.38
C ASP A 45 -2.62 0.09 24.80
N ILE A 46 -3.32 0.19 23.66
CA ILE A 46 -3.67 1.47 23.02
C ILE A 46 -4.55 2.35 23.92
N GLU A 47 -5.48 1.76 24.68
CA GLU A 47 -6.33 2.50 25.63
C GLU A 47 -5.51 3.30 26.65
N VAL A 48 -4.38 2.74 27.09
CA VAL A 48 -3.48 3.41 28.03
C VAL A 48 -2.60 4.43 27.31
N ILE A 49 -2.03 4.05 26.17
CA ILE A 49 -1.12 4.88 25.37
C ILE A 49 -1.81 6.17 24.90
N SER A 50 -3.04 6.04 24.40
CA SER A 50 -3.78 7.12 23.76
C SER A 50 -4.77 7.84 24.68
N LYS A 51 -4.56 7.75 25.99
CA LYS A 51 -5.44 8.40 26.97
C LYS A 51 -5.38 9.93 26.88
N GLU A 52 -4.19 10.47 26.66
CA GLU A 52 -3.93 11.90 26.52
C GLU A 52 -2.95 12.11 25.35
N PRO A 53 -2.95 13.30 24.71
CA PRO A 53 -1.88 13.68 23.80
C PRO A 53 -0.52 13.61 24.50
N HIS A 54 0.47 13.04 23.83
CA HIS A 54 1.77 12.72 24.43
C HIS A 54 2.92 13.07 23.47
N SER A 55 2.80 14.23 22.83
CA SER A 55 3.80 14.79 21.91
C SER A 55 4.97 15.47 22.63
N ILE A 56 5.88 16.09 21.86
CA ILE A 56 6.94 16.96 22.40
C ILE A 56 6.40 18.13 23.25
N ASP A 57 5.14 18.53 23.05
CA ASP A 57 4.49 19.59 23.82
C ASP A 57 3.90 19.05 25.16
N HIS A 58 3.92 17.71 25.35
CA HIS A 58 3.33 16.98 26.49
C HIS A 58 4.37 16.05 27.16
N PRO A 59 5.43 16.60 27.78
CA PRO A 59 6.53 15.79 28.29
C PRO A 59 6.12 14.85 29.44
N VAL A 60 5.12 15.21 30.24
CA VAL A 60 4.64 14.39 31.37
C VAL A 60 3.90 13.17 30.86
N GLU A 61 2.94 13.37 29.97
CA GLU A 61 2.13 12.32 29.34
C GLU A 61 3.03 11.37 28.54
N ARG A 62 4.02 11.90 27.83
CA ARG A 62 5.01 11.11 27.11
C ARG A 62 5.88 10.24 28.02
N GLU A 63 6.25 10.70 29.22
CA GLU A 63 6.92 9.85 30.23
C GLU A 63 6.00 8.79 30.82
N ILE A 64 4.70 9.05 30.97
CA ILE A 64 3.72 8.06 31.40
C ILE A 64 3.64 6.92 30.37
N VAL A 65 3.48 7.26 29.08
CA VAL A 65 3.47 6.27 27.99
C VAL A 65 4.77 5.47 27.96
N ARG A 66 5.93 6.15 28.01
CA ARG A 66 7.25 5.50 28.03
C ARG A 66 7.42 4.53 29.21
N SER A 67 6.98 4.93 30.40
CA SER A 67 7.04 4.10 31.61
C SER A 67 6.11 2.89 31.50
N TYR A 68 4.93 3.06 30.92
CA TYR A 68 4.01 1.97 30.64
C TYR A 68 4.64 0.94 29.70
N LEU A 69 5.21 1.38 28.58
CA LEU A 69 5.89 0.52 27.60
C LEU A 69 7.08 -0.22 28.22
N PHE A 70 7.87 0.45 29.08
CA PHE A 70 8.97 -0.18 29.81
C PHE A 70 8.49 -1.32 30.70
N ASN A 71 7.41 -1.11 31.46
CA ASN A 71 6.83 -2.14 32.31
C ASN A 71 6.28 -3.31 31.47
N ARG A 72 5.55 -3.03 30.38
CA ARG A 72 5.02 -4.06 29.48
C ARG A 72 6.12 -4.93 28.86
N LEU A 73 7.23 -4.34 28.41
CA LEU A 73 8.37 -5.10 27.88
C LEU A 73 9.01 -6.01 28.92
N ASN A 74 9.20 -5.52 30.15
CA ASN A 74 9.74 -6.32 31.24
C ASN A 74 8.78 -7.44 31.69
N GLU A 75 7.46 -7.18 31.72
CA GLU A 75 6.43 -8.19 31.98
C GLU A 75 6.42 -9.32 30.95
N ILE A 76 6.71 -8.99 29.68
CA ILE A 76 6.87 -9.97 28.60
C ILE A 76 8.19 -10.77 28.74
N GLY A 77 9.14 -10.29 29.54
CA GLY A 77 10.45 -10.92 29.73
C GLY A 77 11.51 -10.42 28.76
N VAL A 78 11.40 -9.19 28.26
CA VAL A 78 12.44 -8.53 27.44
C VAL A 78 13.06 -7.39 28.25
N ASN A 79 14.38 -7.45 28.44
CA ASN A 79 15.08 -6.50 29.31
C ASN A 79 15.10 -5.11 28.67
N ALA A 80 14.34 -4.18 29.25
CA ALA A 80 14.20 -2.83 28.74
C ALA A 80 15.14 -1.83 29.44
N ALA A 81 15.59 -0.81 28.71
CA ALA A 81 16.43 0.29 29.20
C ALA A 81 16.11 1.60 28.48
N TYR A 82 16.25 2.71 29.20
CA TYR A 82 16.10 4.05 28.65
C TYR A 82 17.41 4.55 28.06
N TYR A 83 17.32 5.17 26.89
CA TYR A 83 18.41 5.88 26.23
C TYR A 83 18.02 7.36 26.12
N ARG A 84 18.59 8.19 26.99
CA ARG A 84 18.24 9.61 27.14
C ARG A 84 19.16 10.49 26.31
N TYR A 85 18.58 11.51 25.68
CA TYR A 85 19.30 12.52 24.93
C TYR A 85 18.82 13.90 25.38
N ASP A 86 19.74 14.67 25.95
CA ASP A 86 19.45 16.00 26.48
C ASP A 86 19.72 17.05 25.41
N SER A 87 18.98 18.16 25.46
CA SER A 87 19.21 19.33 24.58
C SER A 87 19.19 18.98 23.08
N VAL A 88 18.24 18.14 22.66
CA VAL A 88 18.00 17.83 21.25
C VAL A 88 17.20 18.95 20.61
N LYS A 89 17.57 19.31 19.38
CA LYS A 89 16.92 20.40 18.64
C LYS A 89 15.72 19.87 17.87
N ASP A 90 14.53 20.36 18.21
CA ASP A 90 13.27 19.98 17.57
C ASP A 90 13.07 20.68 16.20
N ARG A 91 11.97 20.38 15.50
CA ARG A 91 11.64 21.00 14.19
C ARG A 91 11.44 22.51 14.26
N PHE A 92 11.14 23.05 15.43
CA PHE A 92 10.94 24.47 15.71
C PHE A 92 12.18 25.16 16.27
N ASN A 93 13.33 24.49 16.29
CA ASN A 93 14.58 24.96 16.88
C ASN A 93 14.55 25.14 18.41
N ARG A 94 13.60 24.50 19.10
CA ARG A 94 13.56 24.41 20.56
C ARG A 94 14.49 23.29 21.03
N TYR A 95 15.04 23.43 22.23
CA TYR A 95 15.80 22.37 22.89
C TYR A 95 14.84 21.57 23.77
N ILE A 96 14.75 20.28 23.50
CA ILE A 96 13.93 19.32 24.23
C ILE A 96 14.78 18.15 24.69
N ASP A 97 14.37 17.52 25.78
CA ASP A 97 14.92 16.24 26.20
C ASP A 97 14.01 15.13 25.68
N ILE A 98 14.63 14.09 25.15
CA ILE A 98 13.95 12.92 24.59
C ILE A 98 14.56 11.65 25.14
N ALA A 99 13.79 10.57 25.16
CA ALA A 99 14.29 9.28 25.63
C ALA A 99 13.70 8.13 24.82
N ASN A 100 14.56 7.42 24.10
CA ASN A 100 14.20 6.16 23.48
C ASN A 100 14.09 5.06 24.53
N LEU A 101 13.30 4.04 24.23
CA LEU A 101 13.19 2.82 25.01
C LEU A 101 13.68 1.65 24.15
N TYR A 102 14.74 0.99 24.62
CA TYR A 102 15.34 -0.15 23.93
C TYR A 102 15.19 -1.40 24.79
N ALA A 103 14.88 -2.54 24.17
CA ALA A 103 14.86 -3.82 24.85
C ALA A 103 15.46 -4.94 24.01
N VAL A 104 16.06 -5.93 24.68
CA VAL A 104 16.71 -7.08 24.03
C VAL A 104 16.39 -8.39 24.74
N SER A 105 16.19 -9.46 23.95
CA SER A 105 16.08 -10.83 24.42
C SER A 105 16.92 -11.77 23.55
N GLU A 106 17.93 -12.38 24.17
CA GLU A 106 18.79 -13.42 23.61
C GLU A 106 18.07 -14.77 23.50
N PRO A 107 18.48 -15.73 22.66
CA PRO A 107 17.99 -17.11 22.73
C PRO A 107 18.42 -17.81 24.04
N ILE A 108 17.74 -18.91 24.43
CA ILE A 108 18.01 -19.57 25.74
C ILE A 108 19.38 -20.28 25.75
N ARG A 109 19.80 -20.83 24.61
CA ARG A 109 20.90 -21.80 24.54
C ARG A 109 22.24 -21.20 24.09
N SER A 110 22.29 -19.92 23.72
CA SER A 110 23.50 -19.21 23.30
C SER A 110 23.22 -17.71 23.09
N GLU A 111 24.25 -16.90 22.88
CA GLU A 111 24.09 -15.55 22.29
C GLU A 111 23.55 -15.66 20.85
N ALA A 112 22.73 -14.70 20.44
CA ALA A 112 22.21 -14.65 19.07
C ALA A 112 23.23 -14.10 18.07
N GLY A 113 23.47 -14.86 17.00
CA GLY A 113 24.28 -14.39 15.85
C GLY A 113 23.55 -13.39 14.94
N SER A 114 22.23 -13.24 15.11
CA SER A 114 21.40 -12.30 14.36
C SER A 114 20.14 -11.94 15.14
N TYR A 115 19.59 -10.75 14.91
CA TYR A 115 18.40 -10.23 15.58
C TYR A 115 17.37 -9.71 14.58
N VAL A 116 16.09 -9.92 14.89
CA VAL A 116 15.02 -9.07 14.37
C VAL A 116 14.85 -7.87 15.31
N MET A 117 14.80 -6.67 14.74
CA MET A 117 14.55 -5.43 15.47
C MET A 117 13.19 -4.85 15.06
N PHE A 118 12.33 -4.63 16.05
CA PHE A 118 11.08 -3.90 15.86
C PHE A 118 11.26 -2.41 16.16
N ILE A 119 10.63 -1.56 15.37
CA ILE A 119 10.64 -0.10 15.54
C ILE A 119 9.22 0.46 15.42
N ALA A 120 8.89 1.39 16.33
CA ALA A 120 7.69 2.20 16.42
C ALA A 120 8.03 3.46 17.22
N HIS A 121 7.25 4.53 17.09
CA HIS A 121 7.52 5.77 17.84
C HIS A 121 6.57 5.97 19.03
N ILE A 122 7.10 6.58 20.10
CA ILE A 122 6.40 6.79 21.37
C ILE A 122 5.52 8.04 21.30
N ASP A 123 6.00 9.10 20.65
CA ASP A 123 5.36 10.41 20.69
C ASP A 123 4.14 10.50 19.77
N SER A 124 3.06 11.12 20.26
CA SER A 124 1.95 11.51 19.40
C SER A 124 2.29 12.77 18.62
N ARG A 125 1.49 13.05 17.59
CA ARG A 125 1.61 14.29 16.82
C ARG A 125 1.49 15.54 17.69
N PHE A 126 2.45 16.46 17.55
CA PHE A 126 2.39 17.80 18.14
C PHE A 126 1.30 18.68 17.50
N LYS A 127 1.07 19.87 18.05
CA LYS A 127 0.01 20.78 17.58
C LYS A 127 -0.13 20.86 16.05
N ASN A 128 -1.33 20.59 15.54
CA ASN A 128 -1.69 20.72 14.13
C ASN A 128 -2.83 21.73 13.95
N MET A 129 -2.87 22.37 12.77
CA MET A 129 -3.95 23.30 12.41
C MET A 129 -4.90 22.63 11.42
N VAL A 130 -6.13 22.34 11.86
CA VAL A 130 -7.17 21.75 11.02
C VAL A 130 -8.32 22.74 10.92
N LYS A 131 -8.57 23.25 9.71
CA LYS A 131 -9.65 24.24 9.44
C LYS A 131 -9.64 25.43 10.40
N GLY A 132 -8.45 25.94 10.73
CA GLY A 132 -8.25 27.09 11.59
C GLY A 132 -8.40 26.81 13.09
N ARG A 133 -8.52 25.55 13.51
CA ARG A 133 -8.50 25.13 14.91
C ARG A 133 -7.21 24.39 15.24
N GLU A 134 -6.74 24.59 16.46
CA GLU A 134 -5.64 23.81 17.02
C GLU A 134 -6.18 22.45 17.46
N GLU A 135 -5.55 21.39 16.97
CA GLU A 135 -5.86 20.01 17.33
C GLU A 135 -4.59 19.28 17.74
N TYR A 136 -4.74 18.33 18.67
CA TYR A 136 -3.67 17.44 19.13
C TYR A 136 -4.11 16.00 18.91
N SER A 137 -3.20 15.17 18.38
CA SER A 137 -3.46 13.74 18.26
C SER A 137 -3.24 13.05 19.61
N PHE A 138 -4.10 12.07 19.90
CA PHE A 138 -3.93 11.14 21.02
C PHE A 138 -3.03 9.96 20.63
N GLY A 139 -2.64 9.82 19.35
CA GLY A 139 -1.71 8.82 18.87
C GLY A 139 -2.21 7.39 19.00
N ALA A 140 -3.52 7.16 18.87
CA ALA A 140 -4.10 5.83 19.02
C ALA A 140 -3.72 4.88 17.88
N ALA A 141 -3.75 5.39 16.64
CA ALA A 141 -3.19 4.74 15.49
C ALA A 141 -1.71 5.10 15.33
N ASP A 142 -1.36 6.39 15.37
CA ASP A 142 -0.02 6.93 15.09
C ASP A 142 0.73 7.37 16.36
N ASP A 143 1.52 6.52 17.02
CA ASP A 143 1.83 5.13 16.65
C ASP A 143 1.45 4.11 17.73
N GLY A 144 0.32 4.33 18.40
CA GLY A 144 -0.28 3.35 19.31
C GLY A 144 -0.49 1.98 18.65
N TYR A 145 -0.76 1.92 17.34
CA TYR A 145 -0.80 0.65 16.61
C TYR A 145 0.56 -0.01 16.57
N GLY A 146 1.62 0.68 16.17
CA GLY A 146 2.97 0.11 16.13
C GLY A 146 3.43 -0.36 17.49
N LEU A 147 3.30 0.48 18.51
CA LEU A 147 3.67 0.17 19.89
C LEU A 147 2.96 -1.10 20.40
N GLY A 148 1.63 -1.13 20.34
CA GLY A 148 0.84 -2.24 20.85
C GLY A 148 1.00 -3.53 20.03
N VAL A 149 1.07 -3.43 18.70
CA VAL A 149 1.33 -4.59 17.82
C VAL A 149 2.68 -5.21 18.14
N ILE A 150 3.73 -4.42 18.34
CA ILE A 150 5.07 -4.93 18.69
C ILE A 150 5.05 -5.64 20.04
N LEU A 151 4.44 -5.05 21.07
CA LEU A 151 4.30 -5.69 22.39
C LEU A 151 3.64 -7.07 22.25
N GLU A 152 2.53 -7.16 21.51
CA GLU A 152 1.81 -8.42 21.34
C GLU A 152 2.56 -9.43 20.46
N LEU A 153 3.28 -8.99 19.41
CA LEU A 153 4.13 -9.86 18.59
C LEU A 153 5.25 -10.50 19.43
N VAL A 154 5.92 -9.70 20.25
CA VAL A 154 6.99 -10.15 21.14
C VAL A 154 6.44 -11.08 22.21
N ASN A 155 5.31 -10.72 22.85
CA ASN A 155 4.58 -11.57 23.79
C ASN A 155 4.22 -12.93 23.17
N ASN A 156 3.70 -12.94 21.94
CA ASN A 156 3.36 -14.18 21.26
C ASN A 156 4.60 -15.00 20.89
N ALA A 157 5.72 -14.35 20.57
CA ALA A 157 6.98 -15.02 20.26
C ALA A 157 7.59 -15.77 21.45
N GLN A 158 7.36 -15.29 22.68
CA GLN A 158 7.82 -15.95 23.91
C GLN A 158 7.18 -17.34 24.11
N LYS A 159 6.07 -17.66 23.44
CA LYS A 159 5.39 -18.96 23.58
C LYS A 159 6.15 -20.11 22.93
N TYR A 160 7.08 -19.82 22.02
CA TYR A 160 7.97 -20.79 21.38
C TYR A 160 9.44 -20.44 21.63
N ARG A 161 9.72 -19.86 22.80
CA ARG A 161 11.02 -19.31 23.18
C ARG A 161 12.16 -20.32 23.18
N ASP A 162 11.86 -21.58 23.49
CA ASP A 162 12.82 -22.69 23.47
C ASP A 162 13.34 -23.02 22.07
N ASP A 163 12.59 -22.64 21.03
CA ASP A 163 12.94 -22.87 19.62
C ASP A 163 13.72 -21.70 19.01
N TRP A 164 13.95 -20.62 19.75
CA TRP A 164 14.65 -19.44 19.23
C TRP A 164 16.12 -19.73 18.95
N ILE A 165 16.55 -19.37 17.74
CA ILE A 165 17.94 -19.40 17.27
C ILE A 165 18.47 -17.96 17.10
N GLN A 166 17.59 -17.01 16.81
CA GLN A 166 17.88 -15.58 16.68
C GLN A 166 17.27 -14.82 17.86
N GLY A 167 17.79 -13.61 18.11
CA GLY A 167 17.33 -12.75 19.18
C GLY A 167 16.26 -11.74 18.72
N VAL A 168 15.60 -11.12 19.69
CA VAL A 168 14.65 -10.03 19.45
C VAL A 168 15.19 -8.75 20.07
N LYS A 169 15.11 -7.66 19.31
CA LYS A 169 15.35 -6.30 19.75
C LYS A 169 14.10 -5.46 19.53
N VAL A 170 13.81 -4.56 20.44
CA VAL A 170 12.73 -3.58 20.32
C VAL A 170 13.33 -2.21 20.53
N LEU A 171 13.04 -1.26 19.64
CA LEU A 171 13.41 0.13 19.78
C LEU A 171 12.16 0.98 19.60
N PHE A 172 11.64 1.50 20.71
CA PHE A 172 10.63 2.54 20.68
C PHE A 172 11.33 3.90 20.71
N THR A 173 11.21 4.63 19.62
CA THR A 173 11.87 5.92 19.40
C THR A 173 11.02 7.04 19.98
N ASP A 174 11.66 8.18 20.27
CA ASP A 174 10.97 9.36 20.76
C ASP A 174 11.21 10.54 19.82
N SER A 175 10.24 11.45 19.71
CA SER A 175 10.33 12.65 18.87
C SER A 175 10.49 12.32 17.37
N GLU A 176 9.79 11.29 16.88
CA GLU A 176 9.63 11.00 15.45
C GLU A 176 8.96 12.20 14.76
N GLU A 177 7.84 12.63 15.33
CA GLU A 177 6.94 13.60 14.71
C GLU A 177 7.56 14.97 14.55
N SER A 178 8.55 15.23 15.40
CA SER A 178 9.32 16.45 15.44
C SER A 178 10.60 16.44 14.61
N ASN A 179 10.80 15.44 13.72
CA ASN A 179 11.91 15.28 12.76
C ASN A 179 12.80 14.05 12.99
N LEU A 180 12.25 12.90 13.40
CA LEU A 180 12.98 11.62 13.53
C LEU A 180 14.13 11.69 14.53
N GLU A 181 13.99 12.50 15.57
CA GLU A 181 15.14 12.82 16.43
C GLU A 181 15.58 11.62 17.27
N GLY A 182 14.65 10.76 17.70
CA GLY A 182 14.95 9.53 18.44
C GLY A 182 15.85 8.58 17.66
N ILE A 183 15.46 8.20 16.43
CA ILE A 183 16.28 7.30 15.61
C ILE A 183 17.62 7.94 15.20
N LYS A 184 17.64 9.24 14.92
CA LYS A 184 18.87 9.96 14.55
C LYS A 184 19.88 9.94 15.70
N ASN A 185 19.42 10.18 16.93
CA ASN A 185 20.27 10.12 18.11
C ASN A 185 20.70 8.69 18.43
N ALA A 186 19.83 7.69 18.29
CA ALA A 186 20.18 6.28 18.45
C ALA A 186 21.32 5.85 17.50
N ILE A 187 21.25 6.24 16.23
CA ILE A 187 22.30 5.93 15.26
C ILE A 187 23.62 6.64 15.61
N LYS A 188 23.53 7.90 16.04
CA LYS A 188 24.70 8.74 16.27
C LYS A 188 25.43 8.41 17.57
N HIS A 189 24.68 8.10 18.63
CA HIS A 189 25.20 7.98 19.99
C HIS A 189 25.20 6.52 20.49
N ASP A 190 24.27 5.68 20.02
CA ASP A 190 24.05 4.32 20.54
C ASP A 190 24.10 3.24 19.44
N SER A 191 24.97 3.43 18.44
CA SER A 191 25.05 2.53 17.27
C SER A 191 25.16 1.03 17.59
N LEU A 192 25.63 0.66 18.78
CA LEU A 192 25.73 -0.72 19.27
C LEU A 192 24.37 -1.42 19.41
N ILE A 193 23.25 -0.70 19.61
CA ILE A 193 21.92 -1.32 19.68
C ILE A 193 21.57 -2.02 18.36
N PHE A 194 22.13 -1.54 17.23
CA PHE A 194 21.95 -2.10 15.90
C PHE A 194 22.93 -3.24 15.55
N SER A 195 23.82 -3.61 16.48
CA SER A 195 24.74 -4.75 16.29
C SER A 195 23.98 -6.03 15.94
N ASN A 196 24.47 -6.77 14.95
CA ASN A 196 23.89 -8.03 14.49
C ASN A 196 22.40 -7.97 14.09
N VAL A 197 21.82 -6.80 13.86
CA VAL A 197 20.46 -6.69 13.34
C VAL A 197 20.44 -7.20 11.89
N GLY A 198 19.70 -8.28 11.65
CA GLY A 198 19.56 -8.87 10.33
C GLY A 198 18.21 -8.62 9.66
N LEU A 199 17.23 -8.14 10.41
CA LEU A 199 15.92 -7.72 9.91
C LEU A 199 15.39 -6.57 10.77
N ILE A 200 14.94 -5.49 10.15
CA ILE A 200 14.14 -4.44 10.81
C ILE A 200 12.68 -4.57 10.35
N ILE A 201 11.75 -4.52 11.29
CA ILE A 201 10.31 -4.35 11.02
C ILE A 201 9.85 -3.06 11.70
N ASN A 202 9.47 -2.08 10.89
CA ASN A 202 8.92 -0.81 11.35
C ASN A 202 7.39 -0.83 11.15
N ILE A 203 6.67 -0.36 12.15
CA ILE A 203 5.21 -0.24 12.11
C ILE A 203 4.85 1.22 12.32
N GLU A 204 3.88 1.68 11.55
CA GLU A 204 3.46 3.09 11.47
C GLU A 204 1.96 3.15 11.21
N ALA A 205 1.35 4.33 11.32
CA ALA A 205 -0.01 4.54 10.86
C ALA A 205 -0.21 5.92 10.23
N ARG A 206 -0.53 5.95 8.93
CA ARG A 206 -0.96 7.19 8.25
C ARG A 206 -2.47 7.31 8.13
N GLY A 207 -3.20 6.58 8.94
CA GLY A 207 -4.65 6.43 8.90
C GLY A 207 -5.08 5.47 10.01
N ILE A 208 -6.38 5.31 10.20
CA ILE A 208 -6.89 4.56 11.37
C ILE A 208 -7.39 3.16 11.00
N LYS A 209 -7.60 2.87 9.71
CA LYS A 209 -8.24 1.63 9.25
C LYS A 209 -7.70 1.11 7.92
N GLY A 210 -8.33 0.05 7.42
CA GLY A 210 -7.98 -0.62 6.17
C GLY A 210 -6.86 -1.63 6.36
N ALA A 211 -6.32 -2.12 5.25
CA ALA A 211 -5.23 -3.09 5.28
C ALA A 211 -3.92 -2.41 5.69
N ALA A 212 -3.23 -2.97 6.68
CA ALA A 212 -1.80 -2.71 6.90
C ALA A 212 -1.00 -3.08 5.63
N VAL A 213 -0.44 -2.07 4.97
CA VAL A 213 0.30 -2.19 3.71
C VAL A 213 1.78 -2.34 4.02
N LEU A 214 2.46 -3.34 3.47
CA LEU A 214 3.92 -3.30 3.32
C LEU A 214 4.26 -2.25 2.27
N PHE A 215 4.43 -1.00 2.71
CA PHE A 215 4.56 0.13 1.80
C PHE A 215 6.02 0.40 1.44
N GLU A 216 6.99 0.02 2.27
CA GLU A 216 8.41 0.21 1.98
C GLU A 216 9.26 -0.99 2.41
N THR A 217 10.30 -1.27 1.61
CA THR A 217 11.37 -2.22 1.92
C THR A 217 12.73 -1.57 1.67
N SER A 218 13.79 -2.08 2.30
CA SER A 218 15.17 -1.70 1.94
C SER A 218 15.47 -2.07 0.48
N SER A 219 16.51 -1.47 -0.12
CA SER A 219 16.98 -1.88 -1.45
C SER A 219 17.46 -3.34 -1.45
N GLY A 220 17.39 -4.01 -2.59
CA GLY A 220 17.78 -5.41 -2.68
C GLY A 220 16.77 -6.33 -1.98
N ASN A 221 15.49 -6.12 -2.23
CA ASN A 221 14.40 -6.70 -1.45
C ASN A 221 14.15 -8.19 -1.71
N LYS A 222 14.88 -8.86 -2.60
CA LYS A 222 14.57 -10.25 -3.01
C LYS A 222 14.40 -11.20 -1.82
N LYS A 223 15.39 -11.25 -0.93
CA LYS A 223 15.36 -12.17 0.21
C LYS A 223 14.33 -11.75 1.28
N ILE A 224 14.12 -10.43 1.43
CA ILE A 224 13.10 -9.87 2.31
C ILE A 224 11.72 -10.30 1.84
N ILE A 225 11.43 -10.18 0.54
CA ILE A 225 10.16 -10.57 -0.05
C ILE A 225 9.99 -12.10 -0.06
N GLU A 226 11.07 -12.87 -0.22
CA GLU A 226 11.02 -14.33 -0.04
C GLU A 226 10.63 -14.73 1.39
N LEU A 227 11.11 -14.01 2.41
CA LEU A 227 10.65 -14.18 3.80
C LEU A 227 9.20 -13.70 3.98
N TYR A 228 8.83 -12.56 3.41
CA TYR A 228 7.48 -11.99 3.48
C TYR A 228 6.39 -12.91 2.88
N LYS A 229 6.75 -13.86 2.00
CA LYS A 229 5.82 -14.92 1.54
C LYS A 229 5.21 -15.77 2.66
N LYS A 230 5.78 -15.73 3.87
CA LYS A 230 5.23 -16.41 5.05
C LYS A 230 4.03 -15.68 5.66
N ALA A 231 3.85 -14.40 5.37
CA ALA A 231 2.74 -13.59 5.86
C ALA A 231 1.39 -14.25 5.57
N ARG A 232 0.47 -14.23 6.54
CA ARG A 232 -0.94 -14.54 6.29
C ARG A 232 -1.63 -13.24 5.88
N ASN A 233 -2.49 -13.31 4.87
CA ASN A 233 -3.15 -12.17 4.26
C ASN A 233 -2.15 -11.08 3.81
N PRO A 234 -1.17 -11.39 2.93
CA PRO A 234 -0.20 -10.39 2.50
C PRO A 234 -0.88 -9.22 1.76
N TYR A 235 -0.54 -7.99 2.11
CA TYR A 235 -0.99 -6.79 1.42
C TYR A 235 0.19 -5.87 1.11
N ALA A 236 0.72 -6.00 -0.10
CA ALA A 236 1.95 -5.34 -0.51
C ALA A 236 1.96 -5.04 -2.01
N TYR A 237 2.55 -3.92 -2.39
CA TYR A 237 2.79 -3.56 -3.78
C TYR A 237 4.19 -2.95 -3.91
N SER A 238 5.06 -3.48 -4.76
CA SER A 238 6.37 -2.85 -5.01
C SER A 238 6.22 -1.44 -5.60
N LEU A 239 5.07 -1.15 -6.22
CA LEU A 239 4.69 0.20 -6.63
C LEU A 239 4.62 1.19 -5.46
N THR A 240 4.04 0.82 -4.31
CA THR A 240 3.97 1.73 -3.17
C THR A 240 5.36 2.03 -2.64
N THR A 241 6.27 1.05 -2.62
CA THR A 241 7.68 1.25 -2.26
C THR A 241 8.39 2.20 -3.23
N ALA A 242 8.17 2.01 -4.54
CA ALA A 242 8.79 2.84 -5.56
C ALA A 242 8.31 4.31 -5.54
N ILE A 243 7.03 4.53 -5.24
CA ILE A 243 6.46 5.87 -5.08
C ILE A 243 6.91 6.50 -3.76
N TYR A 244 6.83 5.77 -2.64
CA TYR A 244 7.15 6.28 -1.31
C TYR A 244 8.58 6.81 -1.22
N ARG A 245 9.55 6.12 -1.84
CA ARG A 245 10.95 6.58 -1.94
C ARG A 245 11.13 7.97 -2.57
N LYS A 246 10.12 8.49 -3.28
CA LYS A 246 10.14 9.82 -3.91
C LYS A 246 9.28 10.86 -3.18
N LEU A 247 8.54 10.45 -2.15
CA LEU A 247 7.75 11.37 -1.33
C LEU A 247 8.66 12.04 -0.29
N PRO A 248 8.32 13.27 0.16
CA PRO A 248 9.08 13.96 1.21
C PRO A 248 8.83 13.39 2.62
N ASN A 249 7.96 12.38 2.73
CA ASN A 249 7.66 11.66 3.96
C ASN A 249 8.82 10.75 4.35
N SER A 250 8.98 10.55 5.65
CA SER A 250 10.00 9.67 6.22
C SER A 250 9.48 9.10 7.51
N THR A 251 9.99 7.95 7.89
CA THR A 251 9.76 7.32 9.19
C THR A 251 11.10 6.92 9.77
N ASP A 252 11.12 6.35 10.97
CA ASP A 252 12.38 5.87 11.56
C ASP A 252 13.11 4.88 10.64
N PHE A 253 12.37 4.00 9.97
CA PHE A 253 12.94 3.07 8.99
C PHE A 253 13.68 3.77 7.85
N THR A 254 13.22 4.96 7.43
CA THR A 254 13.86 5.72 6.35
C THR A 254 15.31 6.06 6.67
N VAL A 255 15.64 6.25 7.95
CA VAL A 255 16.98 6.62 8.41
C VAL A 255 17.94 5.41 8.41
N VAL A 256 17.40 4.19 8.52
CA VAL A 256 18.18 2.94 8.67
C VAL A 256 18.14 1.99 7.48
N LYS A 257 17.18 2.17 6.55
CA LYS A 257 16.89 1.24 5.44
C LYS A 257 18.06 0.97 4.49
N ASP A 258 19.02 1.87 4.39
CA ASP A 258 20.20 1.69 3.52
C ASP A 258 21.30 0.83 4.18
N ARG A 259 21.20 0.61 5.50
CA ARG A 259 22.20 -0.14 6.28
C ARG A 259 21.71 -1.55 6.65
N PHE A 260 20.40 -1.71 6.82
CA PHE A 260 19.78 -2.93 7.33
C PHE A 260 18.65 -3.41 6.40
N PRO A 261 18.54 -4.73 6.17
CA PRO A 261 17.36 -5.32 5.56
C PRO A 261 16.12 -4.99 6.39
N GLY A 262 15.02 -4.56 5.76
CA GLY A 262 13.80 -4.35 6.52
C GLY A 262 12.52 -4.13 5.73
N MET A 263 11.43 -4.10 6.50
CA MET A 263 10.04 -3.96 6.06
C MET A 263 9.36 -2.85 6.86
N ASN A 264 8.60 -2.00 6.18
CA ASN A 264 7.87 -0.89 6.80
C ASN A 264 6.36 -1.04 6.49
N PHE A 265 5.54 -1.09 7.54
CA PHE A 265 4.11 -1.35 7.43
C PHE A 265 3.27 -0.18 7.92
N ALA A 266 2.22 0.17 7.18
CA ALA A 266 1.28 1.22 7.60
C ALA A 266 -0.15 0.95 7.14
N VAL A 267 -1.10 1.28 8.00
CA VAL A 267 -2.49 1.57 7.63
C VAL A 267 -2.55 2.99 7.08
N ILE A 268 -3.37 3.21 6.05
CA ILE A 268 -3.39 4.49 5.32
C ILE A 268 -4.80 5.04 5.11
N ASP A 269 -5.83 4.25 5.42
CA ASP A 269 -7.22 4.63 5.18
C ASP A 269 -7.78 5.56 6.26
N ASN A 270 -8.75 6.39 5.89
CA ASN A 270 -9.23 7.52 6.67
C ASN A 270 -8.12 8.54 6.99
N LEU A 271 -7.36 8.98 5.99
CA LEU A 271 -6.27 9.95 6.12
C LEU A 271 -6.68 11.29 6.79
N ASN A 272 -7.96 11.64 6.78
CA ASN A 272 -8.50 12.82 7.49
C ASN A 272 -8.44 12.69 9.03
N TYR A 273 -8.06 11.53 9.58
CA TYR A 273 -7.92 11.32 11.02
C TYR A 273 -6.45 11.48 11.45
N TYR A 274 -5.53 11.30 10.52
CA TYR A 274 -4.10 11.41 10.74
C TYR A 274 -3.71 12.80 11.24
N HIS A 275 -2.92 12.88 12.31
CA HIS A 275 -2.48 14.14 12.92
C HIS A 275 -3.62 15.04 13.44
N THR A 276 -4.75 14.45 13.86
CA THR A 276 -5.93 15.17 14.38
C THR A 276 -6.40 14.60 15.71
N GLU A 277 -7.31 15.30 16.38
CA GLU A 277 -7.97 14.78 17.60
C GLU A 277 -8.79 13.50 17.35
N LEU A 278 -9.08 13.19 16.08
CA LEU A 278 -9.80 11.98 15.69
C LEU A 278 -8.91 10.73 15.70
N ASP A 279 -7.59 10.88 15.73
CA ASP A 279 -6.67 9.79 16.01
C ASP A 279 -6.65 9.48 17.52
N ASN A 280 -7.74 8.84 17.94
CA ASN A 280 -8.08 8.52 19.33
C ASN A 280 -8.60 7.08 19.47
N PHE A 281 -8.74 6.64 20.72
CA PHE A 281 -9.08 5.27 21.06
C PHE A 281 -10.42 4.80 20.48
N GLU A 282 -11.42 5.67 20.40
CA GLU A 282 -12.76 5.35 19.93
C GLU A 282 -12.78 4.99 18.44
N ASN A 283 -11.83 5.51 17.67
CA ASN A 283 -11.79 5.37 16.23
C ASN A 283 -10.91 4.22 15.73
N ILE A 284 -10.30 3.44 16.62
CA ILE A 284 -9.41 2.35 16.23
C ILE A 284 -10.14 1.24 15.45
N SER A 285 -9.39 0.54 14.59
CA SER A 285 -9.83 -0.57 13.78
C SER A 285 -9.16 -1.87 14.23
N LEU A 286 -9.88 -2.66 15.02
CA LEU A 286 -9.42 -3.98 15.46
C LEU A 286 -9.06 -4.90 14.29
N LYS A 287 -9.77 -4.80 13.16
CA LYS A 287 -9.46 -5.58 11.95
C LYS A 287 -8.11 -5.19 11.35
N SER A 288 -7.77 -3.90 11.38
CA SER A 288 -6.49 -3.39 10.89
C SER A 288 -5.34 -3.81 11.80
N ILE A 289 -5.53 -3.69 13.11
CA ILE A 289 -4.59 -4.20 14.12
C ILE A 289 -4.35 -5.70 13.95
N GLN A 290 -5.42 -6.48 13.79
CA GLN A 290 -5.31 -7.93 13.53
C GLN A 290 -4.54 -8.21 12.24
N HIS A 291 -4.70 -7.37 11.22
CA HIS A 291 -4.01 -7.52 9.95
C HIS A 291 -2.50 -7.32 10.03
N TYR A 292 -2.00 -6.42 10.88
CA TYR A 292 -0.56 -6.36 11.17
C TYR A 292 -0.06 -7.69 11.74
N GLY A 293 -0.75 -8.21 12.76
CA GLY A 293 -0.38 -9.46 13.41
C GLY A 293 -0.43 -10.67 12.47
N GLU A 294 -1.46 -10.79 11.63
CA GLU A 294 -1.55 -11.86 10.61
C GLU A 294 -0.38 -11.85 9.63
N GLN A 295 0.10 -10.66 9.24
CA GLN A 295 1.21 -10.55 8.32
C GLN A 295 2.56 -10.79 8.99
N ILE A 296 2.78 -10.21 10.17
CA ILE A 296 4.10 -10.15 10.80
C ILE A 296 4.39 -11.40 11.66
N GLU A 297 3.42 -11.94 12.39
CA GLU A 297 3.66 -13.09 13.29
C GLU A 297 4.30 -14.30 12.59
N PRO A 298 3.82 -14.75 11.40
CA PRO A 298 4.46 -15.85 10.68
C PRO A 298 5.90 -15.56 10.22
N ILE A 299 6.19 -14.29 9.91
CA ILE A 299 7.53 -13.84 9.51
C ILE A 299 8.48 -13.95 10.70
N ILE A 300 8.03 -13.50 11.87
CA ILE A 300 8.80 -13.53 13.10
C ILE A 300 9.06 -14.97 13.53
N LYS A 301 8.04 -15.82 13.48
CA LYS A 301 8.21 -17.24 13.76
C LYS A 301 9.23 -17.89 12.83
N GLU A 302 9.09 -17.67 11.51
CA GLU A 302 10.06 -18.20 10.53
C GLU A 302 11.48 -17.65 10.78
N TYR A 303 11.61 -16.35 11.08
CA TYR A 303 12.91 -15.73 11.29
C TYR A 303 13.61 -16.26 12.54
N LEU A 304 12.88 -16.41 13.65
CA LEU A 304 13.42 -16.78 14.96
C LEU A 304 13.73 -18.28 15.10
N THR A 305 13.07 -19.15 14.35
CA THR A 305 13.22 -20.62 14.53
C THR A 305 13.97 -21.29 13.38
N ASN A 306 14.42 -20.55 12.36
CA ASN A 306 15.11 -21.12 11.21
C ASN A 306 16.60 -20.75 11.21
N PRO A 307 17.53 -21.73 11.27
CA PRO A 307 18.97 -21.47 11.34
C PRO A 307 19.52 -20.74 10.10
N LYS A 308 18.76 -20.70 8.99
CA LYS A 308 19.11 -19.95 7.79
C LYS A 308 19.36 -18.45 8.08
N TYR A 309 18.67 -17.88 9.08
CA TYR A 309 18.75 -16.46 9.44
C TYR A 309 19.78 -16.17 10.55
N SER A 310 20.61 -17.14 10.94
CA SER A 310 21.61 -16.95 12.02
C SER A 310 22.71 -15.94 11.69
N LYS A 311 22.88 -15.53 10.43
CA LYS A 311 23.80 -14.46 10.03
C LYS A 311 23.02 -13.18 9.76
N SER A 312 23.46 -12.08 10.36
CA SER A 312 22.82 -10.75 10.21
C SER A 312 22.82 -10.21 8.79
N ASP A 313 23.76 -10.60 7.94
CA ASP A 313 23.80 -10.22 6.53
C ASP A 313 22.99 -11.14 5.61
N TYR A 314 22.36 -12.20 6.15
CA TYR A 314 21.69 -13.21 5.33
C TYR A 314 20.63 -12.61 4.40
N LEU A 315 19.82 -11.67 4.90
CA LEU A 315 18.74 -11.04 4.13
C LEU A 315 19.22 -9.93 3.19
N LYS A 316 20.51 -9.54 3.21
CA LYS A 316 21.05 -8.59 2.24
C LYS A 316 21.08 -9.23 0.84
N SER A 317 20.66 -8.46 -0.16
CA SER A 317 20.70 -8.84 -1.57
C SER A 317 21.04 -7.63 -2.43
N ASP A 318 21.55 -7.89 -3.63
CA ASP A 318 21.77 -6.94 -4.72
C ASP A 318 20.62 -6.91 -5.73
N LYS A 319 19.54 -7.67 -5.47
CA LYS A 319 18.44 -7.93 -6.41
C LYS A 319 17.12 -7.51 -5.79
N ASP A 320 16.34 -6.77 -6.55
CA ASP A 320 14.95 -6.47 -6.25
C ASP A 320 14.00 -7.41 -6.99
N LEU A 321 12.85 -7.68 -6.38
CA LEU A 321 11.69 -8.31 -6.99
C LEU A 321 10.60 -7.26 -7.20
N VAL A 322 9.84 -7.45 -8.29
CA VAL A 322 8.54 -6.82 -8.46
C VAL A 322 7.52 -7.72 -7.76
N PHE A 323 6.68 -7.17 -6.89
CA PHE A 323 5.70 -7.93 -6.13
C PHE A 323 4.37 -7.19 -5.98
N PHE A 324 3.28 -7.95 -5.89
CA PHE A 324 1.97 -7.41 -5.60
C PHE A 324 1.07 -8.45 -4.96
N SER A 325 0.18 -8.00 -4.10
CA SER A 325 -0.90 -8.83 -3.57
C SER A 325 -2.00 -8.98 -4.60
N ALA A 326 -2.31 -10.22 -4.94
CA ALA A 326 -3.44 -10.59 -5.79
C ALA A 326 -4.53 -11.23 -4.91
N PRO A 327 -5.76 -10.68 -4.92
CA PRO A 327 -6.90 -11.28 -4.22
C PRO A 327 -7.02 -12.79 -4.46
N TYR A 328 -7.23 -13.57 -3.40
CA TYR A 328 -7.39 -15.04 -3.41
C TYR A 328 -6.18 -15.86 -3.91
N VAL A 329 -5.12 -15.20 -4.40
CA VAL A 329 -3.88 -15.83 -4.86
C VAL A 329 -2.75 -15.62 -3.85
N GLY A 330 -2.77 -14.49 -3.13
CA GLY A 330 -1.71 -14.09 -2.21
C GLY A 330 -0.64 -13.24 -2.90
N LEU A 331 0.60 -13.32 -2.41
CA LEU A 331 1.70 -12.51 -2.91
C LEU A 331 2.29 -13.09 -4.21
N VAL A 332 2.20 -12.33 -5.29
CA VAL A 332 2.85 -12.65 -6.56
C VAL A 332 4.20 -11.94 -6.63
N THR A 333 5.24 -12.65 -7.08
CA THR A 333 6.60 -12.11 -7.21
C THR A 333 7.19 -12.40 -8.58
N LEU A 334 7.82 -11.42 -9.21
CA LEU A 334 8.48 -11.52 -10.50
C LEU A 334 9.92 -11.00 -10.39
N THR A 335 10.86 -11.72 -10.99
CA THR A 335 12.22 -11.19 -11.14
C THR A 335 12.23 -10.10 -12.23
N PRO A 336 13.15 -9.12 -12.17
CA PRO A 336 13.30 -8.09 -13.21
C PRO A 336 13.43 -8.68 -14.62
N ASN A 337 14.18 -9.77 -14.78
CA ASN A 337 14.36 -10.44 -16.07
C ASN A 337 13.06 -11.06 -16.57
N THR A 338 12.36 -11.82 -15.72
CA THR A 338 11.05 -12.40 -16.07
C THR A 338 10.04 -11.30 -16.41
N TYR A 339 10.06 -10.20 -15.66
CA TYR A 339 9.20 -9.05 -15.87
C TYR A 339 9.43 -8.40 -17.25
N LEU A 340 10.68 -8.18 -17.63
CA LEU A 340 11.06 -7.65 -18.95
C LEU A 340 10.73 -8.61 -20.09
N ILE A 341 10.96 -9.92 -19.91
CA ILE A 341 10.61 -10.94 -20.92
C ILE A 341 9.10 -10.93 -21.19
N PHE A 342 8.25 -10.90 -20.16
CA PHE A 342 6.81 -10.85 -20.37
C PHE A 342 6.36 -9.54 -21.03
N LYS A 343 7.00 -8.41 -20.73
CA LYS A 343 6.75 -7.15 -21.48
C LYS A 343 7.09 -7.28 -22.95
N LEU A 344 8.26 -7.85 -23.27
CA LEU A 344 8.67 -8.06 -24.65
C LEU A 344 7.68 -8.97 -25.40
N ILE A 345 7.25 -10.07 -24.78
CA ILE A 345 6.22 -10.95 -25.34
C ILE A 345 4.91 -10.17 -25.56
N ALA A 346 4.47 -9.36 -24.59
CA ALA A 346 3.28 -8.54 -24.72
C ALA A 346 3.37 -7.57 -25.92
N TYR A 347 4.51 -6.88 -26.09
CA TYR A 347 4.77 -6.02 -27.25
C TYR A 347 4.65 -6.79 -28.56
N ILE A 348 5.35 -7.92 -28.68
CA ILE A 348 5.34 -8.73 -29.89
C ILE A 348 3.92 -9.17 -30.25
N LEU A 349 3.15 -9.65 -29.27
CA LEU A 349 1.78 -10.12 -29.51
C LEU A 349 0.83 -8.98 -29.91
N ILE A 350 0.90 -7.82 -29.24
CA ILE A 350 0.06 -6.65 -29.57
C ILE A 350 0.41 -6.13 -30.97
N LEU A 351 1.69 -5.94 -31.27
CA LEU A 351 2.14 -5.44 -32.58
C LEU A 351 1.80 -6.41 -33.70
N THR A 352 1.98 -7.72 -33.47
CA THR A 352 1.62 -8.76 -34.44
C THR A 352 0.12 -8.76 -34.71
N SER A 353 -0.72 -8.67 -33.66
CA SER A 353 -2.17 -8.53 -33.83
C SER A 353 -2.51 -7.29 -34.66
N LEU A 354 -1.91 -6.14 -34.36
CA LEU A 354 -2.13 -4.91 -35.11
C LEU A 354 -1.79 -5.09 -36.59
N MET A 355 -0.60 -5.63 -36.89
CA MET A 355 -0.14 -5.87 -38.25
C MET A 355 -1.02 -6.85 -39.03
N ILE A 356 -1.42 -7.97 -38.40
CA ILE A 356 -2.30 -8.97 -39.03
C ILE A 356 -3.64 -8.33 -39.39
N ASN A 357 -4.27 -7.59 -38.48
CA ASN A 357 -5.59 -7.02 -38.74
C ASN A 357 -5.53 -5.86 -39.77
N ILE A 358 -4.42 -5.13 -39.88
CA ILE A 358 -4.16 -4.19 -40.99
C ILE A 358 -4.05 -4.94 -42.32
N LYS A 359 -3.25 -6.03 -42.39
CA LYS A 359 -3.10 -6.85 -43.60
C LYS A 359 -4.42 -7.47 -44.05
N LEU A 360 -5.22 -7.93 -43.09
CA LEU A 360 -6.58 -8.43 -43.32
C LEU A 360 -7.60 -7.32 -43.62
N ARG A 361 -7.17 -6.05 -43.75
CA ARG A 361 -7.99 -4.88 -44.07
C ARG A 361 -9.18 -4.67 -43.12
N LYS A 362 -9.07 -5.13 -41.87
CA LYS A 362 -10.11 -4.93 -40.86
C LYS A 362 -10.13 -3.49 -40.33
N TYR A 363 -9.00 -2.78 -40.44
CA TYR A 363 -8.88 -1.33 -40.20
C TYR A 363 -7.59 -0.80 -40.85
N SER A 364 -7.51 0.51 -41.05
CA SER A 364 -6.35 1.17 -41.66
C SER A 364 -5.37 1.75 -40.63
N SER A 365 -4.14 2.08 -41.05
CA SER A 365 -3.18 2.81 -40.22
C SER A 365 -3.66 4.21 -39.81
N ARG A 366 -4.49 4.85 -40.65
CA ARG A 366 -5.14 6.13 -40.33
C ARG A 366 -6.15 5.97 -39.19
N ASP A 367 -6.85 4.84 -39.13
CA ASP A 367 -7.79 4.56 -38.05
C ASP A 367 -7.05 4.34 -36.72
N LEU A 368 -5.90 3.68 -36.75
CA LEU A 368 -5.03 3.54 -35.58
C LEU A 368 -4.52 4.89 -35.08
N LEU A 369 -4.04 5.77 -35.98
CA LEU A 369 -3.60 7.11 -35.59
C LEU A 369 -4.74 7.91 -34.94
N LYS A 370 -5.94 7.89 -35.55
CA LYS A 370 -7.13 8.53 -34.98
C LYS A 370 -7.47 7.96 -33.61
N LEU A 371 -7.47 6.64 -33.45
CA LEU A 371 -7.72 5.98 -32.17
C LEU A 371 -6.70 6.39 -31.11
N SER A 372 -5.41 6.36 -31.42
CA SER A 372 -4.36 6.79 -30.50
C SER A 372 -4.55 8.24 -30.06
N LEU A 373 -4.90 9.15 -30.98
CA LEU A 373 -5.19 10.55 -30.66
C LEU A 373 -6.44 10.70 -29.78
N ILE A 374 -7.50 9.92 -30.04
CA ILE A 374 -8.72 9.93 -29.22
C ILE A 374 -8.44 9.39 -27.81
N ILE A 375 -7.67 8.31 -27.70
CA ILE A 375 -7.28 7.73 -26.41
C ILE A 375 -6.49 8.75 -25.60
N VAL A 376 -5.39 9.29 -26.15
CA VAL A 376 -4.56 10.28 -25.46
C VAL A 376 -5.38 11.54 -25.13
N GLY A 377 -6.18 12.03 -26.07
CA GLY A 377 -7.06 13.18 -25.85
C GLY A 377 -8.07 12.94 -24.73
N SER A 378 -8.67 11.75 -24.64
CA SER A 378 -9.61 11.39 -23.57
C SER A 378 -8.93 11.33 -22.19
N VAL A 379 -7.68 10.84 -22.13
CA VAL A 379 -6.88 10.81 -20.90
C VAL A 379 -6.60 12.23 -20.43
N LEU A 380 -6.13 13.11 -21.32
CA LEU A 380 -5.83 14.50 -21.00
C LEU A 380 -7.09 15.26 -20.57
N LEU A 381 -8.21 15.06 -21.28
CA LEU A 381 -9.48 15.70 -20.95
C LEU A 381 -10.03 15.25 -19.59
N CYS A 382 -10.03 13.95 -19.30
CA CYS A 382 -10.49 13.44 -18.01
C CYS A 382 -9.56 13.87 -16.87
N SER A 383 -8.25 13.94 -17.11
CA SER A 383 -7.28 14.47 -16.14
C SER A 383 -7.53 15.94 -15.83
N ALA A 384 -7.72 16.77 -16.87
CA ALA A 384 -8.03 18.19 -16.72
C ALA A 384 -9.38 18.42 -16.01
N ALA A 385 -10.40 17.63 -16.34
CA ALA A 385 -11.69 17.67 -15.64
C ALA A 385 -11.55 17.28 -14.17
N GLY A 386 -10.82 16.20 -13.87
CA GLY A 386 -10.54 15.78 -12.50
C GLY A 386 -9.79 16.84 -11.69
N TYR A 387 -8.82 17.52 -12.31
CA TYR A 387 -8.12 18.67 -11.71
C TYR A 387 -9.08 19.84 -11.41
N ALA A 388 -9.96 20.18 -12.35
CA ALA A 388 -10.93 21.26 -12.17
C ALA A 388 -11.92 20.94 -11.04
N VAL A 389 -12.41 19.70 -10.98
CA VAL A 389 -13.31 19.24 -9.90
C VAL A 389 -12.60 19.27 -8.54
N SER A 390 -11.36 18.79 -8.43
CA SER A 390 -10.63 18.82 -7.16
C SER A 390 -10.29 20.25 -6.71
N ARG A 391 -9.97 21.15 -7.65
CA ARG A 391 -9.77 22.58 -7.38
C ARG A 391 -11.06 23.26 -6.92
N LEU A 392 -12.20 22.94 -7.55
CA LEU A 392 -13.50 23.43 -7.14
C LEU A 392 -13.87 22.91 -5.75
N ALA A 393 -13.66 21.61 -5.48
CA ALA A 393 -13.91 21.02 -4.17
C ALA A 393 -13.07 21.68 -3.07
N ALA A 394 -11.79 21.98 -3.34
CA ALA A 394 -10.95 22.75 -2.42
C ALA A 394 -11.54 24.13 -2.13
N THR A 395 -11.93 24.86 -3.18
CA THR A 395 -12.50 26.22 -3.07
C THR A 395 -13.81 26.23 -2.29
N LEU A 396 -14.71 25.28 -2.54
CA LEU A 396 -16.00 25.15 -1.85
C LEU A 396 -15.87 24.71 -0.38
N ASN A 397 -14.69 24.24 0.03
CA ASN A 397 -14.39 23.84 1.41
C ASN A 397 -13.41 24.80 2.11
N ASP A 398 -13.12 25.95 1.50
CA ASP A 398 -12.15 26.94 2.00
C ASP A 398 -10.74 26.36 2.26
N MET A 399 -10.34 25.40 1.43
CA MET A 399 -9.03 24.73 1.53
C MET A 399 -8.07 25.22 0.45
N GLU A 400 -6.80 25.38 0.81
CA GLU A 400 -5.73 25.56 -0.17
C GLU A 400 -5.59 24.29 -1.02
N PHE A 401 -5.67 24.42 -2.34
CA PHE A 401 -5.54 23.28 -3.24
C PHE A 401 -4.12 22.73 -3.22
N ARG A 402 -4.02 21.42 -3.02
CA ARG A 402 -2.80 20.65 -3.19
C ARG A 402 -3.09 19.45 -4.08
N LEU A 403 -2.22 19.24 -5.07
CA LEU A 403 -2.37 18.12 -6.01
C LEU A 403 -2.21 16.77 -5.32
N GLN A 404 -1.32 16.74 -4.32
CA GLN A 404 -1.06 15.60 -3.46
C GLN A 404 -1.46 16.03 -2.06
N TYR A 405 -2.28 15.22 -1.37
CA TYR A 405 -2.71 15.49 0.00
C TYR A 405 -3.58 16.76 0.15
N LEU A 406 -4.86 16.61 -0.19
CA LEU A 406 -5.96 17.55 0.05
C LEU A 406 -7.00 16.89 0.98
N PRO A 407 -6.66 16.69 2.26
CA PRO A 407 -7.58 16.12 3.25
C PRO A 407 -8.71 17.09 3.61
N TYR A 408 -9.67 16.58 4.38
CA TYR A 408 -10.78 17.31 5.03
C TYR A 408 -11.86 17.88 4.10
N ILE A 409 -11.92 17.43 2.85
CA ILE A 409 -12.97 17.81 1.91
C ILE A 409 -14.28 17.11 2.28
N LYS A 410 -15.32 17.89 2.62
CA LYS A 410 -16.64 17.34 2.93
C LYS A 410 -17.23 16.70 1.67
N GLY A 411 -17.71 15.46 1.80
CA GLY A 411 -18.31 14.74 0.68
C GLY A 411 -17.32 14.29 -0.40
N GLU A 412 -16.04 14.13 -0.06
CA GLU A 412 -15.01 13.70 -1.02
C GLU A 412 -15.39 12.42 -1.78
N TYR A 413 -15.86 11.38 -1.09
CA TYR A 413 -16.22 10.10 -1.70
C TYR A 413 -17.41 10.23 -2.66
N PRO A 414 -18.54 10.88 -2.30
CA PRO A 414 -19.59 11.22 -3.26
C PRO A 414 -19.10 11.97 -4.50
N VAL A 415 -18.25 12.98 -4.34
CA VAL A 415 -17.72 13.77 -5.47
C VAL A 415 -16.87 12.91 -6.39
N ILE A 416 -16.00 12.08 -5.82
CA ILE A 416 -15.19 11.10 -6.57
C ILE A 416 -16.11 10.13 -7.32
N ALA A 417 -17.10 9.54 -6.64
CA ALA A 417 -18.02 8.58 -7.24
C ALA A 417 -18.81 9.19 -8.41
N ILE A 418 -19.37 10.38 -8.25
CA ILE A 418 -20.10 11.11 -9.31
C ILE A 418 -19.16 11.39 -10.49
N SER A 419 -17.92 11.79 -10.22
CA SER A 419 -16.92 12.06 -11.27
C SER A 419 -16.63 10.80 -12.09
N LEU A 420 -16.41 9.66 -11.43
CA LEU A 420 -16.15 8.38 -12.10
C LEU A 420 -17.36 7.89 -12.89
N LEU A 421 -18.58 7.98 -12.33
CA LEU A 421 -19.81 7.62 -13.03
C LEU A 421 -20.03 8.49 -14.27
N SER A 422 -19.70 9.78 -14.18
CA SER A 422 -19.76 10.72 -15.30
C SER A 422 -18.75 10.34 -16.38
N ILE A 423 -17.49 10.05 -16.00
CA ILE A 423 -16.45 9.57 -16.94
C ILE A 423 -16.89 8.27 -17.61
N LEU A 424 -17.38 7.29 -16.85
CA LEU A 424 -17.85 6.01 -17.38
C LEU A 424 -18.99 6.21 -18.38
N THR A 425 -19.97 7.05 -18.04
CA THR A 425 -21.12 7.35 -18.91
C THR A 425 -20.67 8.01 -20.22
N LEU A 426 -19.86 9.06 -20.13
CA LEU A 426 -19.32 9.76 -21.30
C LEU A 426 -18.43 8.83 -22.14
N PHE A 427 -17.64 7.97 -21.49
CA PHE A 427 -16.82 6.97 -22.17
C PHE A 427 -17.68 5.97 -22.94
N ILE A 428 -18.76 5.44 -22.35
CA ILE A 428 -19.66 4.52 -23.04
C ILE A 428 -20.30 5.20 -24.27
N LEU A 429 -20.70 6.47 -24.17
CA LEU A 429 -21.22 7.24 -25.30
C LEU A 429 -20.17 7.44 -26.41
N LEU A 430 -18.93 7.79 -26.03
CA LEU A 430 -17.80 7.88 -26.95
C LEU A 430 -17.55 6.53 -27.63
N TYR A 431 -17.44 5.45 -26.85
CA TYR A 431 -17.21 4.10 -27.35
C TYR A 431 -18.29 3.67 -28.36
N ARG A 432 -19.57 3.89 -28.04
CA ARG A 432 -20.68 3.62 -28.97
C ARG A 432 -20.56 4.43 -30.26
N ARG A 433 -20.14 5.69 -30.18
CA ARG A 433 -19.88 6.54 -31.37
C ARG A 433 -18.74 5.98 -32.23
N LEU A 434 -17.65 5.51 -31.61
CA LEU A 434 -16.51 4.90 -32.32
C LEU A 434 -16.91 3.62 -33.07
N ILE A 435 -17.70 2.76 -32.43
CA ILE A 435 -18.17 1.52 -33.03
C ILE A 435 -19.22 1.78 -34.12
N ILE A 436 -20.26 2.56 -33.84
CA ILE A 436 -21.43 2.68 -34.73
C ILE A 436 -21.16 3.68 -35.87
N LYS A 437 -20.69 4.88 -35.53
CA LYS A 437 -20.52 5.96 -36.51
C LYS A 437 -19.17 5.85 -37.24
N MET A 438 -18.10 5.57 -36.51
CA MET A 438 -16.75 5.47 -37.10
C MET A 438 -16.41 4.06 -37.58
N ARG A 439 -17.28 3.06 -37.33
CA ARG A 439 -17.13 1.66 -37.79
C ARG A 439 -15.80 1.03 -37.38
N LEU A 440 -15.26 1.44 -36.23
CA LEU A 440 -13.99 0.92 -35.73
C LEU A 440 -14.17 -0.47 -35.11
N SER A 441 -13.18 -1.34 -35.30
CA SER A 441 -13.18 -2.69 -34.76
C SER A 441 -12.91 -2.68 -33.25
N VAL A 442 -13.63 -3.52 -32.49
CA VAL A 442 -13.37 -3.76 -31.05
C VAL A 442 -11.92 -4.16 -30.82
N ASN A 443 -11.38 -5.02 -31.69
CA ASN A 443 -10.00 -5.50 -31.59
C ASN A 443 -9.00 -4.35 -31.79
N ALA A 444 -9.29 -3.39 -32.67
CA ALA A 444 -8.44 -2.21 -32.87
C ALA A 444 -8.40 -1.35 -31.61
N ILE A 445 -9.57 -1.08 -31.01
CA ILE A 445 -9.68 -0.28 -29.78
C ILE A 445 -8.94 -0.98 -28.64
N LEU A 446 -9.20 -2.26 -28.43
CA LEU A 446 -8.54 -3.07 -27.40
C LEU A 446 -7.02 -3.08 -27.60
N SER A 447 -6.54 -3.38 -28.80
CA SER A 447 -5.10 -3.43 -29.10
C SER A 447 -4.41 -2.08 -28.90
N CYS A 448 -5.05 -0.96 -29.28
CA CYS A 448 -4.53 0.39 -29.03
C CYS A 448 -4.49 0.73 -27.54
N GLY A 449 -5.54 0.38 -26.78
CA GLY A 449 -5.58 0.55 -25.33
C GLY A 449 -4.48 -0.27 -24.63
N SER A 450 -4.35 -1.54 -24.98
CA SER A 450 -3.28 -2.43 -24.48
C SER A 450 -1.88 -1.92 -24.85
N LEU A 451 -1.71 -1.38 -26.06
CA LEU A 451 -0.45 -0.79 -26.51
C LEU A 451 -0.07 0.44 -25.67
N LEU A 452 -1.03 1.33 -25.39
CA LEU A 452 -0.78 2.47 -24.50
C LEU A 452 -0.33 2.00 -23.12
N LEU A 453 -1.03 1.03 -22.53
CA LEU A 453 -0.70 0.52 -21.20
C LEU A 453 0.68 -0.14 -21.16
N ILE A 454 1.07 -0.93 -22.16
CA ILE A 454 2.40 -1.55 -22.18
C ILE A 454 3.52 -0.51 -22.40
N ILE A 455 3.26 0.55 -23.19
CA ILE A 455 4.19 1.69 -23.34
C ILE A 455 4.36 2.43 -22.01
N LEU A 456 3.27 2.79 -21.35
CA LEU A 456 3.30 3.44 -20.03
C LEU A 456 3.97 2.53 -18.98
N SER A 457 3.74 1.22 -19.08
CA SER A 457 4.41 0.24 -18.23
C SER A 457 5.94 0.25 -18.41
N THR A 458 6.42 0.34 -19.65
CA THR A 458 7.87 0.42 -19.92
C THR A 458 8.47 1.73 -19.40
N ILE A 459 7.80 2.86 -19.65
CA ILE A 459 8.23 4.17 -19.16
C ILE A 459 8.30 4.16 -17.63
N MET A 460 7.22 3.73 -16.96
CA MET A 460 7.13 3.73 -15.51
C MET A 460 8.20 2.84 -14.87
N TYR A 461 8.45 1.66 -15.44
CA TYR A 461 9.48 0.75 -14.94
C TYR A 461 10.87 1.34 -15.03
N TYR A 462 11.19 2.10 -16.08
CA TYR A 462 12.48 2.78 -16.18
C TYR A 462 12.65 3.86 -15.09
N TYR A 463 11.59 4.60 -14.76
CA TYR A 463 11.66 5.68 -13.78
C TYR A 463 11.53 5.25 -12.32
N THR A 464 10.91 4.10 -12.06
CA THR A 464 10.50 3.70 -10.71
C THR A 464 10.94 2.28 -10.33
N GLY A 465 11.41 1.47 -11.29
CA GLY A 465 11.68 0.05 -11.08
C GLY A 465 10.43 -0.83 -11.01
N ASP A 466 9.23 -0.24 -11.12
CA ASP A 466 7.95 -0.94 -11.07
C ASP A 466 7.02 -0.43 -12.18
N SER A 467 6.04 -1.24 -12.59
CA SER A 467 4.95 -0.77 -13.43
C SER A 467 3.69 -1.65 -13.37
N VAL A 468 3.48 -2.35 -12.25
CA VAL A 468 2.43 -3.38 -12.10
C VAL A 468 1.04 -2.78 -12.43
N LEU A 469 0.81 -1.51 -12.07
CA LEU A 469 -0.40 -0.73 -12.37
C LEU A 469 -0.83 -0.82 -13.84
N PHE A 470 0.11 -0.71 -14.78
CA PHE A 470 -0.17 -0.76 -16.22
C PHE A 470 0.12 -2.13 -16.83
N PHE A 471 1.14 -2.80 -16.33
CA PHE A 471 1.61 -4.08 -16.86
C PHE A 471 0.56 -5.18 -16.72
N ILE A 472 -0.04 -5.35 -15.53
CA ILE A 472 -0.97 -6.45 -15.26
C ILE A 472 -2.26 -6.31 -16.09
N PRO A 473 -2.93 -5.14 -16.14
CA PRO A 473 -4.09 -4.98 -17.01
C PRO A 473 -3.75 -5.18 -18.50
N ALA A 474 -2.58 -4.73 -18.96
CA ALA A 474 -2.12 -4.99 -20.32
C ALA A 474 -1.94 -6.51 -20.57
N LEU A 475 -1.31 -7.23 -19.64
CA LEU A 475 -1.09 -8.68 -19.75
C LEU A 475 -2.43 -9.45 -19.78
N ILE A 476 -3.38 -9.12 -18.90
CA ILE A 476 -4.72 -9.74 -18.86
C ILE A 476 -5.52 -9.42 -20.13
N SER A 477 -5.26 -8.28 -20.79
CA SER A 477 -5.93 -7.95 -22.05
C SER A 477 -5.41 -8.75 -23.26
N LEU A 478 -4.22 -9.36 -23.20
CA LEU A 478 -3.63 -10.07 -24.35
C LEU A 478 -4.50 -11.25 -24.83
N PRO A 479 -4.95 -12.18 -23.95
CA PRO A 479 -5.83 -13.25 -24.40
C PRO A 479 -7.14 -12.71 -25.00
N ALA A 480 -7.65 -11.58 -24.49
CA ALA A 480 -8.86 -10.97 -25.02
C ALA A 480 -8.71 -10.49 -26.47
N ILE A 481 -7.51 -10.02 -26.87
CA ILE A 481 -7.21 -9.68 -28.26
C ILE A 481 -7.40 -10.90 -29.18
N PHE A 482 -7.06 -12.10 -28.72
CA PHE A 482 -7.23 -13.33 -29.50
C PHE A 482 -8.66 -13.87 -29.45
N THR A 483 -9.27 -13.97 -28.26
CA THR A 483 -10.63 -14.52 -28.10
C THR A 483 -11.69 -13.65 -28.78
N THR A 484 -11.46 -12.34 -28.95
CA THR A 484 -12.37 -11.48 -29.74
C THR A 484 -12.49 -11.94 -31.20
N LEU A 485 -11.46 -12.62 -31.73
CA LEU A 485 -11.44 -13.20 -33.08
C LEU A 485 -12.26 -14.49 -33.18
N PHE A 486 -12.35 -15.27 -32.09
CA PHE A 486 -13.00 -16.57 -32.06
C PHE A 486 -14.29 -16.52 -31.26
N ARG A 487 -15.42 -16.55 -31.96
CA ARG A 487 -16.76 -16.42 -31.38
C ARG A 487 -17.02 -17.32 -30.16
N ASN A 488 -16.59 -18.58 -30.20
CA ASN A 488 -16.81 -19.55 -29.13
C ASN A 488 -16.01 -19.25 -27.85
N LEU A 489 -14.97 -18.42 -27.93
CA LEU A 489 -14.09 -18.10 -26.79
C LEU A 489 -14.45 -16.76 -26.13
N ARG A 490 -15.47 -16.04 -26.63
CA ARG A 490 -15.85 -14.71 -26.11
C ARG A 490 -16.33 -14.73 -24.66
N PHE A 491 -16.78 -15.87 -24.13
CA PHE A 491 -17.11 -15.99 -22.69
C PHE A 491 -15.88 -15.82 -21.78
N VAL A 492 -14.68 -16.11 -22.27
CA VAL A 492 -13.44 -15.87 -21.51
C VAL A 492 -13.25 -14.38 -21.22
N ASN A 493 -13.77 -13.49 -22.08
CA ASN A 493 -13.60 -12.05 -21.93
C ASN A 493 -14.28 -11.49 -20.68
N ILE A 494 -15.44 -12.03 -20.27
CA ILE A 494 -16.07 -11.54 -19.04
C ILE A 494 -15.25 -11.91 -17.80
N ILE A 495 -14.58 -13.08 -17.82
CA ILE A 495 -13.66 -13.51 -16.76
C ILE A 495 -12.42 -12.60 -16.74
N LEU A 496 -11.83 -12.31 -17.89
CA LEU A 496 -10.68 -11.39 -18.00
C LEU A 496 -11.03 -9.97 -17.53
N GLY A 497 -12.23 -9.48 -17.86
CA GLY A 497 -12.74 -8.21 -17.36
C GLY A 497 -12.89 -8.21 -15.84
N GLY A 498 -13.41 -9.30 -15.26
CA GLY A 498 -13.44 -9.52 -13.81
C GLY A 498 -12.04 -9.48 -13.20
N LEU A 499 -11.06 -10.20 -13.77
CA LEU A 499 -9.69 -10.21 -13.26
C LEU A 499 -9.04 -8.81 -13.28
N ILE A 500 -9.31 -8.00 -14.32
CA ILE A 500 -8.85 -6.60 -14.37
C ILE A 500 -9.47 -5.81 -13.22
N ILE A 501 -10.80 -5.90 -13.01
CA ILE A 501 -11.50 -5.20 -11.92
C ILE A 501 -10.95 -5.65 -10.56
N LEU A 502 -10.78 -6.95 -10.36
CA LEU A 502 -10.29 -7.54 -9.11
C LEU A 502 -8.89 -7.03 -8.76
N PHE A 503 -8.01 -6.92 -9.76
CA PHE A 503 -6.66 -6.43 -9.57
C PHE A 503 -6.59 -4.90 -9.41
N ILE A 504 -7.30 -4.15 -10.24
CA ILE A 504 -7.11 -2.70 -10.35
C ILE A 504 -7.85 -1.93 -9.26
N THR A 505 -8.99 -2.45 -8.78
CA THR A 505 -9.84 -1.73 -7.83
C THR A 505 -9.16 -1.49 -6.47
N PRO A 506 -8.53 -2.49 -5.82
CA PRO A 506 -7.83 -2.26 -4.55
C PRO A 506 -6.65 -1.29 -4.72
N LEU A 507 -5.92 -1.39 -5.83
CA LEU A 507 -4.78 -0.51 -6.12
C LEU A 507 -5.22 0.94 -6.33
N LEU A 508 -6.28 1.15 -7.11
CA LEU A 508 -6.91 2.46 -7.30
C LEU A 508 -7.44 3.01 -5.97
N TYR A 509 -8.10 2.17 -5.16
CA TYR A 509 -8.55 2.54 -3.82
C TYR A 509 -7.38 3.00 -2.93
N SER A 510 -6.27 2.25 -2.88
CA SER A 510 -5.09 2.65 -2.11
C SER A 510 -4.48 3.97 -2.60
N ILE A 511 -4.47 4.25 -3.91
CA ILE A 511 -3.99 5.53 -4.45
C ILE A 511 -4.89 6.69 -4.02
N ILE A 512 -6.21 6.56 -4.16
CA ILE A 512 -7.13 7.66 -3.81
C ILE A 512 -7.14 7.93 -2.31
N VAL A 513 -7.01 6.87 -1.50
CA VAL A 513 -6.87 6.98 -0.05
C VAL A 513 -5.56 7.68 0.33
N ALA A 514 -4.43 7.27 -0.27
CA ALA A 514 -3.12 7.83 0.07
C ALA A 514 -2.92 9.29 -0.38
N LEU A 515 -3.56 9.68 -1.49
CA LEU A 515 -3.36 10.99 -2.12
C LEU A 515 -4.56 11.93 -1.98
N THR A 516 -5.72 11.44 -1.52
CA THR A 516 -7.01 12.15 -1.38
C THR A 516 -7.54 12.72 -2.70
N ILE A 517 -8.67 13.43 -2.64
CA ILE A 517 -9.35 14.04 -3.80
C ILE A 517 -8.49 15.04 -4.58
N GLY A 518 -7.43 15.62 -4.00
CA GLY A 518 -6.48 16.48 -4.72
C GLY A 518 -5.90 15.81 -5.99
N SER A 519 -5.73 14.48 -5.91
CA SER A 519 -5.19 13.64 -6.98
C SER A 519 -6.24 13.14 -7.99
N LEU A 520 -7.47 13.67 -7.97
CA LEU A 520 -8.56 13.23 -8.85
C LEU A 520 -8.19 13.32 -10.34
N SER A 521 -7.28 14.22 -10.73
CA SER A 521 -6.75 14.28 -12.10
C SER A 521 -6.00 13.01 -12.50
N LEU A 522 -5.06 12.57 -11.65
CA LEU A 522 -4.30 11.33 -11.83
C LEU A 522 -5.22 10.12 -11.82
N PHE A 523 -6.15 10.10 -10.87
CA PHE A 523 -7.12 9.03 -10.72
C PHE A 523 -8.03 8.89 -11.95
N SER A 524 -8.54 10.02 -12.46
CA SER A 524 -9.39 10.07 -13.66
C SER A 524 -8.64 9.62 -14.91
N ALA A 525 -7.36 10.01 -15.03
CA ALA A 525 -6.49 9.56 -16.12
C ALA A 525 -6.33 8.03 -16.12
N PHE A 526 -6.03 7.43 -14.96
CA PHE A 526 -5.90 5.98 -14.85
C PHE A 526 -7.22 5.26 -15.10
N PHE A 527 -8.32 5.77 -14.54
CA PHE A 527 -9.63 5.18 -14.73
C PHE A 527 -10.00 5.09 -16.21
N VAL A 528 -9.85 6.17 -16.97
CA VAL A 528 -10.17 6.16 -18.41
C VAL A 528 -9.21 5.28 -19.22
N MET A 529 -7.93 5.19 -18.86
CA MET A 529 -6.98 4.26 -19.50
C MET A 529 -7.43 2.80 -19.35
N ILE A 530 -7.97 2.43 -18.18
CA ILE A 530 -8.49 1.08 -17.94
C ILE A 530 -9.80 0.84 -18.69
N LEU A 531 -10.67 1.85 -18.84
CA LEU A 531 -11.89 1.72 -19.64
C LEU A 531 -11.60 1.40 -21.11
N TRP A 532 -10.48 1.87 -21.66
CA TRP A 532 -10.03 1.54 -23.02
C TRP A 532 -9.70 0.07 -23.26
N ILE A 533 -9.54 -0.74 -22.21
CA ILE A 533 -9.42 -2.20 -22.33
C ILE A 533 -10.67 -2.90 -21.78
N LEU A 534 -11.21 -2.44 -20.66
CA LEU A 534 -12.30 -3.11 -19.96
C LEU A 534 -13.60 -3.10 -20.77
N VAL A 535 -13.97 -1.94 -21.33
CA VAL A 535 -15.22 -1.80 -22.10
C VAL A 535 -15.19 -2.63 -23.40
N PRO A 536 -14.12 -2.60 -24.22
CA PRO A 536 -14.02 -3.50 -25.39
C PRO A 536 -14.08 -4.99 -25.03
N ILE A 537 -13.47 -5.40 -23.92
CA ILE A 537 -13.49 -6.78 -23.43
C ILE A 537 -14.93 -7.20 -23.11
N THR A 538 -15.64 -6.38 -22.33
CA THR A 538 -17.04 -6.65 -21.96
C THR A 538 -17.97 -6.56 -23.18
N ASP A 539 -17.81 -5.58 -24.06
CA ASP A 539 -18.58 -5.45 -25.30
C ASP A 539 -18.39 -6.67 -26.21
N SER A 540 -17.17 -7.20 -26.33
CA SER A 540 -16.92 -8.41 -27.10
C SER A 540 -17.70 -9.62 -26.59
N PHE A 541 -17.97 -9.71 -25.29
CA PHE A 541 -18.80 -10.77 -24.72
C PHE A 541 -20.28 -10.55 -25.06
N LEU A 542 -20.74 -9.29 -25.00
CA LEU A 542 -22.14 -8.89 -25.23
C LEU A 542 -22.57 -8.96 -26.70
N ARG A 543 -21.63 -8.85 -27.66
CA ARG A 543 -21.96 -8.96 -29.09
C ARG A 543 -22.49 -10.34 -29.43
N ASP A 544 -23.67 -10.34 -30.04
CA ASP A 544 -24.33 -11.55 -30.48
C ASP A 544 -23.48 -12.28 -31.55
N VAL A 545 -23.65 -13.60 -31.48
CA VAL A 545 -23.37 -14.66 -32.46
C VAL A 545 -23.30 -14.17 -33.90
#